data_AF-A0A7C5RW00-F1
#
_entry.id   AF-A0A7C5RW00-F1
#
_cell.length_a   1.000
_cell.length_b   1.000
_cell.length_c   1.000
_cell.angle_alpha   90.00
_cell.angle_beta   90.00
_cell.angle_gamma   90.00
#
_symmetry.space_group_name_H-M   'P 1'
#
loop_
_entity.id
_entity.type
_entity.pdbx_description
1 polymer ?
#
loop_
_entity_poly.entity_id
_entity_poly.type
_entity_poly.pdbx_seq_one_letter_code
_entity_poly.pdbx_strand_id
1 'polypeptide(L)'
;MEDKIFGVRGVWERKDKDISIKIERFCPFAEKLKGNPEFCLVLVKRFEESTFKVLNESYSLEVEGKLLSEHKGEGCVFLHRLNK
;
A
#
# COMPACT_ATOMS: atom_id res chain seq x y z
N MET A 1 -12.57 2.83 -3.39
CA MET A 1 -12.96 3.00 -1.99
C MET A 1 -11.96 3.96 -1.33
N GLU A 2 -12.46 4.88 -0.53
CA GLU A 2 -11.65 5.85 0.22
C GLU A 2 -11.36 5.31 1.62
N ASP A 3 -10.09 5.31 2.01
CA ASP A 3 -9.67 5.15 3.40
C ASP A 3 -9.97 6.47 4.12
N LYS A 4 -10.98 6.46 4.99
CA LYS A 4 -11.42 7.64 5.73
C LYS A 4 -10.46 8.09 6.84
N ILE A 5 -9.53 7.22 7.24
CA ILE A 5 -8.56 7.53 8.31
C ILE A 5 -7.41 8.34 7.71
N PHE A 6 -6.92 7.90 6.54
CA PHE A 6 -5.72 8.49 5.93
C PHE A 6 -6.00 9.32 4.66
N GLY A 7 -7.25 9.40 4.23
CA GLY A 7 -7.63 10.10 2.99
C GLY A 7 -7.08 9.45 1.73
N VAL A 8 -6.67 8.18 1.81
CA VAL A 8 -6.13 7.44 0.67
C VAL A 8 -7.28 7.00 -0.23
N ARG A 9 -7.14 7.16 -1.55
CA ARG A 9 -8.14 6.69 -2.51
C ARG A 9 -7.53 5.65 -3.44
N GLY A 10 -8.19 4.51 -3.50
CA GLY A 10 -7.74 3.39 -4.33
C GLY A 10 -8.86 2.42 -4.67
N VAL A 11 -8.49 1.34 -5.32
CA VAL A 11 -9.36 0.19 -5.60
C VAL A 11 -8.77 -1.06 -4.99
N TRP A 12 -9.65 -1.97 -4.57
CA TRP A 12 -9.27 -3.29 -4.09
C TRP A 12 -9.71 -4.31 -5.13
N GLU A 13 -8.80 -5.21 -5.48
CA GLU A 13 -9.04 -6.31 -6.41
C GLU A 13 -8.61 -7.61 -5.72
N ARG A 14 -9.51 -8.58 -5.67
CA ARG A 14 -9.16 -9.91 -5.16
C ARG A 14 -8.55 -10.72 -6.29
N LYS A 15 -7.29 -11.16 -6.13
CA LYS A 15 -6.61 -12.00 -7.13
C LYS A 15 -6.86 -13.49 -6.88
N ASP A 16 -6.82 -13.91 -5.62
CA ASP A 16 -7.10 -15.29 -5.19
C ASP A 16 -7.64 -15.29 -3.75
N LYS A 17 -7.84 -16.47 -3.15
CA LYS A 17 -8.31 -16.64 -1.78
C LYS A 17 -7.37 -16.00 -0.74
N ASP A 18 -6.07 -16.03 -1.01
CA ASP A 18 -4.99 -15.62 -0.09
C ASP A 18 -4.26 -14.36 -0.57
N ILE A 19 -4.67 -13.77 -1.71
CA ILE A 19 -4.02 -12.61 -2.31
C ILE A 19 -5.05 -11.57 -2.70
N SER A 20 -4.87 -10.36 -2.15
CA SER A 20 -5.62 -9.16 -2.52
C SER A 20 -4.66 -8.07 -2.99
N ILE A 21 -5.05 -7.32 -4.01
CA ILE A 21 -4.32 -6.18 -4.54
C ILE A 21 -5.05 -4.91 -4.12
N LYS A 22 -4.32 -3.94 -3.56
CA LYS A 22 -4.78 -2.58 -3.35
C LYS A 22 -4.01 -1.66 -4.28
N ILE A 23 -4.72 -0.95 -5.14
CA ILE A 23 -4.14 0.04 -6.07
C ILE A 23 -4.54 1.42 -5.59
N GLU A 24 -3.60 2.15 -5.00
CA GLU A 24 -3.83 3.53 -4.57
C GLU A 24 -3.52 4.50 -5.69
N ARG A 25 -4.48 5.38 -6.00
CA ARG A 25 -4.35 6.44 -7.01
C ARG A 25 -4.15 7.81 -6.39
N PHE A 26 -4.35 7.93 -5.09
CA PHE A 26 -4.13 9.14 -4.32
C PHE A 26 -3.74 8.77 -2.89
N CYS A 27 -2.68 9.39 -2.39
CA CYS A 27 -2.19 9.21 -1.03
C CYS A 27 -1.61 10.55 -0.53
N PRO A 28 -2.16 11.15 0.55
CA PRO A 28 -1.64 12.41 1.09
C PRO A 28 -0.17 12.34 1.51
N PHE A 29 0.29 11.17 2.00
CA PHE A 29 1.69 10.98 2.36
C PHE A 29 2.61 11.03 1.13
N ALA A 30 2.19 10.45 0.01
CA ALA A 30 2.97 10.47 -1.22
C ALA A 30 3.17 11.90 -1.76
N GLU A 31 2.20 12.80 -1.59
CA GLU A 31 2.35 14.21 -1.93
C GLU A 31 3.39 14.92 -1.07
N LYS A 32 3.41 14.64 0.24
CA LYS A 32 4.38 15.22 1.18
C LYS A 32 5.79 14.66 1.00
N LEU A 33 5.89 13.40 0.56
CA LEU A 33 7.13 12.67 0.40
C LEU A 33 7.60 12.58 -1.05
N LYS A 34 7.08 13.47 -1.91
CA LYS A 34 7.49 13.53 -3.32
C LYS A 34 9.00 13.71 -3.44
N GLY A 35 9.64 12.91 -4.28
CA GLY A 35 11.09 12.89 -4.44
C GLY A 35 11.85 12.11 -3.36
N ASN A 36 11.14 11.54 -2.37
CA ASN A 36 11.70 10.68 -1.32
C ASN A 36 11.00 9.30 -1.28
N PRO A 37 11.01 8.55 -2.40
CA PRO A 37 10.20 7.33 -2.54
C PRO A 37 10.61 6.20 -1.60
N GLU A 38 11.90 6.09 -1.26
CA GLU A 38 12.38 5.06 -0.32
C GLU A 38 11.80 5.27 1.09
N PHE A 39 11.78 6.52 1.56
CA PHE A 39 11.17 6.84 2.85
C PHE A 39 9.66 6.60 2.81
N CYS A 40 8.99 7.01 1.72
CA CYS A 40 7.57 6.73 1.52
C CYS A 40 7.29 5.22 1.57
N LEU A 41 8.10 4.41 0.88
CA LEU A 41 7.97 2.94 0.86
C LEU A 41 8.07 2.35 2.26
N VAL A 42 9.12 2.71 3.00
CA VAL A 42 9.34 2.20 4.35
C VAL A 42 8.18 2.57 5.26
N LEU A 43 7.72 3.83 5.21
CA LEU A 43 6.62 4.31 6.03
C LEU A 43 5.33 3.53 5.77
N VAL A 44 4.87 3.49 4.51
CA VAL A 44 3.59 2.86 4.16
C VAL A 44 3.64 1.35 4.37
N LYS A 45 4.77 0.71 4.02
CA LYS A 45 4.93 -0.74 4.20
C LYS A 45 4.89 -1.11 5.67
N ARG A 46 5.64 -0.41 6.52
CA ARG A 46 5.66 -0.68 7.97
C ARG A 46 4.32 -0.41 8.62
N PHE A 47 3.63 0.63 8.19
CA PHE A 47 2.30 0.96 8.70
C PHE A 47 1.28 -0.14 8.39
N GLU A 48 1.20 -0.56 7.13
CA GLU A 48 0.28 -1.61 6.67
C GLU A 48 0.63 -2.97 7.30
N GLU A 49 1.91 -3.37 7.32
CA GLU A 49 2.36 -4.60 7.98
C GLU A 49 2.01 -4.61 9.47
N SER A 50 2.27 -3.52 10.18
CA SER A 50 1.97 -3.44 11.61
C SER A 50 0.47 -3.50 11.88
N THR A 51 -0.35 -2.91 11.00
CA THR A 51 -1.80 -2.93 11.13
C THR A 51 -2.37 -4.33 10.93
N PHE A 52 -1.98 -5.00 9.84
CA PHE A 52 -2.58 -6.29 9.50
C PHE A 52 -1.97 -7.47 10.24
N LYS A 53 -0.70 -7.40 10.68
CA LYS A 53 -0.10 -8.46 11.51
C LYS A 53 -0.76 -8.63 12.88
N VAL A 54 -1.42 -7.60 13.38
CA VAL A 54 -2.25 -7.71 14.59
C VAL A 54 -3.45 -8.64 14.38
N LEU A 55 -3.94 -8.76 13.14
CA LEU A 55 -5.08 -9.61 12.79
C LEU A 55 -4.64 -10.98 12.25
N ASN A 56 -3.48 -11.05 11.58
CA ASN A 56 -2.91 -12.28 11.08
C ASN A 56 -1.37 -12.18 11.07
N GLU A 57 -0.72 -12.89 11.99
CA GLU A 57 0.74 -12.85 12.15
C GLU A 57 1.52 -13.25 10.89
N SER A 58 0.94 -14.12 10.06
CA SER A 58 1.57 -14.60 8.81
C SER A 58 1.39 -13.63 7.63
N TYR A 59 0.65 -12.53 7.83
CA TYR A 59 0.44 -11.49 6.83
C TYR A 59 1.77 -10.94 6.31
N SER A 60 1.85 -10.76 5.00
CA SER A 60 2.94 -10.06 4.35
C SER A 60 2.45 -9.07 3.31
N LEU A 61 3.26 -8.03 3.12
CA LEU A 61 3.01 -6.98 2.14
C LEU A 61 4.17 -6.89 1.16
N GLU A 62 3.82 -6.96 -0.11
CA GLU A 62 4.71 -6.69 -1.23
C GLU A 62 4.24 -5.43 -1.95
N VAL A 63 5.17 -4.62 -2.44
CA VAL A 63 4.86 -3.39 -3.16
C VAL A 63 5.47 -3.51 -4.54
N GLU A 64 4.63 -3.43 -5.56
CA GLU A 64 5.03 -3.58 -6.96
C GLU A 64 5.04 -2.23 -7.68
N GLY A 65 5.95 -2.10 -8.65
CA GLY A 65 6.02 -0.95 -9.53
C GLY A 65 6.56 0.31 -8.86
N LYS A 66 6.16 1.46 -9.42
CA LYS A 66 6.58 2.79 -8.97
C LYS A 66 5.60 3.38 -8.00
N LEU A 67 6.09 4.06 -6.96
CA LEU A 67 5.23 4.71 -5.98
C LEU A 67 4.70 6.06 -6.47
N LEU A 68 3.54 6.47 -5.97
CA LEU A 68 2.99 7.82 -6.18
C LEU A 68 3.94 8.95 -5.74
N SER A 69 4.84 8.68 -4.79
CA SER A 69 5.88 9.63 -4.35
C SER A 69 7.00 9.81 -5.38
N GLU A 70 7.08 8.94 -6.38
CA GLU A 70 7.96 9.12 -7.53
C GLU A 70 7.34 10.11 -8.53
N HIS A 71 8.17 10.90 -9.20
CA HIS A 71 7.71 11.92 -10.16
C HIS A 71 6.87 11.38 -11.33
N LYS A 72 6.90 10.06 -11.59
CA LYS A 72 6.15 9.38 -12.66
C LYS A 72 5.37 8.16 -12.15
N GLY A 73 5.07 8.09 -10.85
CA GLY A 73 4.26 7.02 -10.31
C GLY A 73 2.79 7.18 -10.72
N GLU A 74 2.22 6.15 -11.34
CA GLU A 74 0.80 6.15 -11.74
C GLU A 74 -0.13 5.64 -10.63
N GLY A 75 0.42 4.94 -9.65
CA GLY A 75 -0.28 4.41 -8.49
C GLY A 75 0.62 3.52 -7.65
N CYS A 76 0.34 3.42 -6.35
CA CYS A 76 1.02 2.44 -5.50
C CYS A 76 0.25 1.11 -5.58
N VAL A 77 0.94 0.03 -5.96
CA VAL A 77 0.35 -1.30 -6.07
C VAL A 77 0.83 -2.15 -4.91
N PHE A 78 -0.09 -2.51 -4.02
CA PHE A 78 0.16 -3.27 -2.81
C PHE A 78 -0.42 -4.67 -2.93
N LEU A 79 0.41 -5.69 -2.78
CA LEU A 79 0.01 -7.09 -2.77
C LEU A 79 -0.06 -7.57 -1.32
N HIS A 80 -1.29 -7.72 -0.84
CA HIS A 80 -1.62 -8.21 0.49
C HIS A 80 -1.71 -9.73 0.42
N ARG A 81 -0.84 -10.42 1.16
CA ARG A 81 -0.80 -11.88 1.20
C ARG A 81 -1.16 -12.38 2.60
N LEU A 82 -2.05 -13.36 2.64
CA LEU A 82 -2.36 -14.12 3.84
C LEU A 82 -1.66 -15.47 3.67
N ASN A 83 -0.49 -15.66 4.28
CA ASN A 83 0.13 -16.98 4.25
C ASN A 83 -0.66 -17.91 5.18
N LYS A 84 -0.88 -19.16 4.78
CA LYS A 84 -1.47 -20.16 5.68
C LYS A 84 -0.47 -20.64 6.71
#